data_AF-A0A9E6EWL3-F1
#
_entry.id   AF-A0A9E6EWL3-F1
#
_cell.length_a   1.000
_cell.length_b   1.000
_cell.length_c   1.000
_cell.angle_alpha   90.00
_cell.angle_beta   90.00
_cell.angle_gamma   90.00
#
_symmetry.space_group_name_H-M   'P 1'
#
loop_
_entity.id
_entity.type
_entity.pdbx_description
1 polymer ?
#
loop_
_entity_poly.entity_id
_entity_poly.type
_entity_poly.pdbx_seq_one_letter_code
_entity_poly.pdbx_strand_id
1 'polypeptide(L)'
;LSYTPPAPPTPAIVDWNNSNVQEIALETNRSLIFTNGKSGSLYTLIIKQDATGGRTVTWPSSKIKWEGGAAPVLNTTANAIGLVKFVYDGTNYIGYAPALNAY
;
A
#
# COMPACT_ATOMS: atom_id res chain seq x y z
N LEU A 1 34.05 0.69 19.78
CA LEU A 1 32.85 1.49 19.41
C LEU A 1 31.75 0.51 19.05
N SER A 2 30.67 0.43 19.83
CA SER A 2 29.48 -0.33 19.45
C SER A 2 28.68 0.48 18.45
N TYR A 3 28.60 0.01 17.20
CA TYR A 3 27.69 0.58 16.20
C TYR A 3 26.29 0.07 16.52
N THR A 4 25.39 0.99 16.88
CA THR A 4 23.95 0.72 16.86
C THR A 4 23.45 1.13 15.48
N PRO A 5 23.03 0.20 14.60
CA PRO A 5 22.44 0.58 13.33
C PRO A 5 21.21 1.45 13.54
N PRO A 6 20.94 2.39 12.62
CA PRO A 6 19.69 3.13 12.64
C PRO A 6 18.51 2.15 12.61
N ALA A 7 17.47 2.42 13.40
CA ALA A 7 16.29 1.59 13.44
C ALA A 7 15.69 1.47 12.03
N PRO A 8 15.27 0.26 11.60
CA PRO A 8 14.63 0.09 10.31
C PRO A 8 13.38 0.98 10.23
N PRO A 9 13.02 1.46 9.02
CA PRO A 9 11.86 2.34 8.85
C PRO A 9 10.58 1.64 9.35
N THR A 10 9.80 2.35 10.17
CA THR A 10 8.55 1.83 10.72
C THR A 10 7.54 1.61 9.59
N PRO A 11 6.96 0.39 9.48
CA PRO A 11 5.91 0.12 8.50
C PRO A 11 4.70 1.05 8.70
N ALA A 12 4.06 1.47 7.62
CA ALA A 12 2.79 2.17 7.70
C ALA A 12 1.67 1.13 7.88
N ILE A 13 0.85 1.32 8.91
CA ILE A 13 -0.28 0.44 9.23
C ILE A 13 -1.53 1.02 8.58
N VAL A 14 -2.19 0.21 7.76
CA VAL A 14 -3.49 0.51 7.14
C VAL A 14 -4.55 -0.27 7.91
N ASP A 15 -5.27 0.42 8.80
CA ASP A 15 -6.27 -0.17 9.68
C ASP A 15 -7.68 0.02 9.11
N TRP A 16 -8.25 -1.04 8.56
CA TRP A 16 -9.55 -0.99 7.88
C TRP A 16 -10.75 -0.76 8.81
N ASN A 17 -10.57 -0.70 10.14
CA ASN A 17 -11.61 -0.19 11.03
C ASN A 17 -11.78 1.33 10.94
N ASN A 18 -10.74 2.07 10.54
CA ASN A 18 -10.81 3.52 10.43
C ASN A 18 -11.70 3.95 9.26
N SER A 19 -11.63 3.24 8.13
CA SER A 19 -12.46 3.47 6.95
C SER A 19 -12.20 2.38 5.91
N ASN A 20 -13.17 2.14 5.02
CA ASN A 20 -12.96 1.31 3.85
C ASN A 20 -12.07 1.98 2.78
N VAL A 21 -11.93 3.31 2.85
CA VAL A 21 -11.03 4.10 2.01
C VAL A 21 -9.98 4.75 2.90
N GLN A 22 -8.71 4.46 2.64
CA GLN A 22 -7.59 5.05 3.36
C GLN A 22 -6.60 5.69 2.40
N GLU A 23 -5.84 6.64 2.91
CA GLU A 23 -4.84 7.36 2.16
C GLU A 23 -3.48 7.26 2.84
N ILE A 24 -2.43 7.08 2.04
CA ILE A 24 -1.05 7.15 2.48
C ILE A 24 -0.24 8.12 1.60
N ALA A 25 0.56 8.96 2.23
CA ALA A 25 1.56 9.78 1.57
C ALA A 25 2.92 9.08 1.61
N LEU A 26 3.60 9.03 0.46
CA LEU A 26 4.92 8.46 0.32
C LEU A 26 5.97 9.57 0.34
N GLU A 27 6.49 9.86 1.53
CA GLU A 27 7.67 10.73 1.73
C GLU A 27 8.98 9.93 1.71
N THR A 28 8.89 8.61 1.80
CA THR A 28 9.99 7.64 1.75
C THR A 28 9.47 6.33 1.16
N ASN A 29 10.37 5.37 0.91
CA ASN A 29 9.94 4.01 0.60
C ASN A 29 9.29 3.41 1.85
N ARG A 30 8.08 2.86 1.70
CA ARG A 30 7.26 2.40 2.83
C ARG A 30 6.91 0.93 2.69
N SER A 31 7.05 0.18 3.77
CA SER A 31 6.42 -1.13 3.92
C SER A 31 5.03 -0.98 4.51
N LEU A 32 4.04 -1.69 3.97
CA LEU A 32 2.65 -1.65 4.45
C LEU A 32 2.29 -2.89 5.26
N ILE A 33 1.48 -2.68 6.29
CA ILE A 33 0.81 -3.74 7.04
C ILE A 33 -0.69 -3.45 6.99
N PHE A 34 -1.47 -4.44 6.58
CA PHE A 34 -2.93 -4.34 6.58
C PHE A 34 -3.49 -5.04 7.82
N THR A 35 -4.38 -4.37 8.54
CA THR A 35 -5.02 -4.91 9.74
C THR A 35 -6.53 -4.75 9.67
N ASN A 36 -7.25 -5.58 10.43
CA ASN A 36 -8.70 -5.47 10.63
C ASN A 36 -9.54 -5.59 9.35
N GLY A 37 -9.08 -6.38 8.37
CA GLY A 37 -9.90 -6.77 7.22
C GLY A 37 -11.13 -7.57 7.65
N LYS A 38 -12.29 -7.23 7.10
CA LYS A 38 -13.59 -7.88 7.36
C LYS A 38 -14.03 -8.64 6.12
N SER A 39 -14.35 -9.93 6.29
CA SER A 39 -14.68 -10.81 5.15
C SER A 39 -15.84 -10.25 4.33
N GLY A 40 -15.70 -10.32 3.00
CA GLY A 40 -16.65 -9.76 2.03
C GLY A 40 -16.56 -8.25 1.82
N SER A 41 -15.65 -7.54 2.51
CA SER A 41 -15.52 -6.09 2.39
C SER A 41 -14.65 -5.67 1.21
N LEU A 42 -14.99 -4.50 0.66
CA LEU A 42 -14.23 -3.81 -0.37
C LEU A 42 -13.43 -2.67 0.24
N TYR A 43 -12.15 -2.63 -0.07
CA TYR A 43 -11.20 -1.64 0.42
C TYR A 43 -10.56 -0.89 -0.74
N THR A 44 -10.30 0.40 -0.54
CA THR A 44 -9.54 1.24 -1.48
C THR A 44 -8.41 1.93 -0.72
N LEU A 45 -7.19 1.79 -1.22
CA LEU A 45 -6.03 2.52 -0.77
C LEU A 45 -5.65 3.56 -1.81
N ILE A 46 -5.61 4.81 -1.38
CA ILE A 46 -5.10 5.96 -2.13
C ILE A 46 -3.64 6.13 -1.74
N ILE A 47 -2.76 6.16 -2.72
CA ILE A 47 -1.31 6.32 -2.53
C ILE A 47 -0.89 7.60 -3.23
N LYS A 48 -0.24 8.52 -2.52
CA LYS A 48 0.24 9.78 -3.08
C LYS A 48 1.77 9.86 -3.02
N GLN A 49 2.41 10.14 -4.14
CA GLN A 49 3.83 10.49 -4.17
C GLN A 49 4.05 11.88 -3.57
N ASP A 50 5.21 12.10 -2.96
CA ASP A 50 5.64 13.45 -2.59
C ASP A 50 6.03 14.29 -3.83
N ALA A 51 6.41 15.54 -3.60
CA ALA A 51 6.85 16.46 -4.65
C ALA A 51 8.16 16.05 -5.36
N THR A 52 8.86 15.03 -4.86
CA THR A 52 10.06 14.48 -5.51
C THR A 52 9.70 13.30 -6.41
N GLY A 53 8.77 12.45 -5.98
CA GLY A 53 8.51 11.16 -6.59
C GLY A 53 9.59 10.13 -6.28
N GLY A 54 9.59 9.03 -7.03
CA GLY A 54 10.58 7.95 -6.89
C GLY A 54 10.32 7.00 -5.72
N ARG A 55 9.18 7.10 -5.03
CA ARG A 55 8.90 6.28 -3.85
C ARG A 55 8.21 4.99 -4.21
N THR A 56 8.60 3.93 -3.52
CA THR A 56 8.02 2.59 -3.69
C THR A 56 7.33 2.10 -2.44
N VAL A 57 6.43 1.14 -2.63
CA VAL A 57 5.74 0.43 -1.56
C VAL A 57 6.13 -1.03 -1.57
N THR A 58 6.47 -1.54 -0.38
CA THR A 58 6.57 -2.98 -0.13
C THR A 58 5.22 -3.46 0.39
N TRP A 59 4.52 -4.23 -0.45
CA TRP A 59 3.23 -4.81 -0.13
C TRP A 59 3.35 -6.00 0.85
N PRO A 60 2.35 -6.25 1.71
CA PRO A 60 2.32 -7.44 2.57
C PRO A 60 2.00 -8.69 1.74
N SER A 61 3.01 -9.22 1.05
CA SER A 61 2.90 -10.30 0.04
C SER A 61 2.29 -11.59 0.57
N SER A 62 2.43 -11.89 1.87
CA SER A 62 1.81 -13.06 2.50
C SER A 62 0.30 -12.92 2.75
N LYS A 63 -0.25 -11.72 2.56
CA LYS A 63 -1.66 -11.40 2.79
C LYS A 63 -2.41 -11.01 1.52
N ILE A 64 -1.72 -10.68 0.43
CA ILE A 64 -2.33 -10.17 -0.79
C ILE A 64 -2.14 -11.17 -1.93
N LYS A 65 -3.23 -11.48 -2.62
CA LYS A 65 -3.24 -12.19 -3.90
C LYS A 65 -3.58 -11.18 -4.99
N TRP A 66 -2.63 -10.92 -5.88
CA TRP A 66 -2.84 -9.96 -6.96
C TRP A 66 -3.52 -10.62 -8.16
N GLU A 67 -4.52 -9.94 -8.70
CA GLU A 67 -5.05 -10.27 -10.02
C GLU A 67 -3.92 -10.15 -11.07
N GLY A 68 -3.73 -11.19 -11.89
CA GLY A 68 -2.60 -11.27 -12.82
C GLY A 68 -1.27 -11.75 -12.20
N GLY A 69 -1.23 -12.05 -10.90
CA GLY A 69 -0.11 -12.74 -10.25
C GLY A 69 1.07 -11.87 -9.83
N ALA A 70 1.05 -10.56 -10.13
CA ALA A 70 2.11 -9.63 -9.77
C ALA A 70 1.56 -8.39 -9.06
N ALA A 71 2.33 -7.84 -8.13
CA ALA A 71 1.99 -6.58 -7.48
C ALA A 71 1.97 -5.43 -8.49
N PRO A 72 1.06 -4.46 -8.35
CA PRO A 72 1.01 -3.30 -9.23
C PRO A 72 2.27 -2.46 -9.09
N VAL A 73 2.75 -1.94 -10.22
CA VAL A 73 3.84 -0.96 -10.27
C VAL A 73 3.26 0.43 -10.00
N LEU A 74 3.79 1.11 -8.97
CA LEU A 74 3.40 2.49 -8.67
C LEU A 74 3.91 3.45 -9.73
N ASN A 75 3.09 4.44 -10.10
CA ASN A 75 3.60 5.62 -10.77
C ASN A 75 4.45 6.41 -9.76
N THR A 76 5.72 6.58 -10.11
CA THR A 76 6.71 7.27 -9.27
C THR A 76 6.93 8.72 -9.67
N THR A 77 6.10 9.27 -10.56
CA THR A 77 6.16 10.69 -10.90
C THR A 77 5.84 11.53 -9.67
N ALA A 78 6.51 12.67 -9.51
CA ALA A 78 6.22 13.61 -8.43
C ALA A 78 4.73 13.94 -8.36
N ASN A 79 4.15 13.93 -7.16
CA ASN A 79 2.73 14.17 -6.86
C ASN A 79 1.73 13.18 -7.48
N ALA A 80 2.19 12.11 -8.14
CA ALA A 80 1.29 11.12 -8.73
C ALA A 80 0.40 10.45 -7.68
N ILE A 81 -0.85 10.21 -8.07
CA ILE A 81 -1.83 9.49 -7.24
C ILE A 81 -2.11 8.11 -7.83
N GLY A 82 -2.00 7.09 -6.98
CA GLY A 82 -2.34 5.70 -7.30
C GLY A 82 -3.57 5.24 -6.52
N LEU A 83 -4.39 4.42 -7.17
CA LEU A 83 -5.52 3.76 -6.54
C LEU A 83 -5.34 2.24 -6.61
N VAL A 84 -5.39 1.60 -5.45
CA VAL A 84 -5.37 0.13 -5.35
C VAL A 84 -6.59 -0.33 -4.59
N LYS A 85 -7.31 -1.30 -5.16
CA LYS A 85 -8.54 -1.84 -4.60
C LYS A 85 -8.30 -3.26 -4.12
N PHE A 86 -8.99 -3.63 -3.06
CA PHE A 86 -8.89 -4.95 -2.46
C PHE A 86 -10.28 -5.50 -2.12
N VAL A 87 -10.48 -6.79 -2.35
CA VAL A 87 -11.58 -7.55 -1.77
C VAL A 87 -11.01 -8.47 -0.70
N TYR A 88 -11.51 -8.43 0.53
CA TYR A 88 -11.03 -9.33 1.58
C TYR A 88 -11.90 -10.58 1.68
N ASP A 89 -11.32 -11.76 1.46
CA ASP A 89 -12.04 -13.05 1.47
C ASP A 89 -12.18 -13.68 2.88
N GLY A 90 -11.65 -13.00 3.91
CA GLY A 90 -11.54 -13.52 5.28
C GLY A 90 -10.15 -14.02 5.65
N THR A 91 -9.28 -14.26 4.65
CA THR A 91 -7.89 -14.71 4.82
C THR A 91 -6.90 -13.84 4.03
N ASN A 92 -7.22 -13.56 2.77
CA ASN A 92 -6.41 -12.81 1.81
C ASN A 92 -7.15 -11.58 1.32
N TYR A 93 -6.37 -10.58 0.93
CA TYR A 93 -6.82 -9.46 0.13
C TYR A 93 -6.60 -9.81 -1.35
N ILE A 94 -7.67 -9.88 -2.12
CA ILE A 94 -7.61 -9.99 -3.58
C ILE A 94 -7.41 -8.58 -4.12
N GLY A 95 -6.18 -8.27 -4.52
CA GLY A 95 -5.76 -6.95 -4.95
C GLY A 95 -5.86 -6.77 -6.45
N TYR A 96 -6.40 -5.65 -6.89
CA TYR A 96 -6.36 -5.19 -8.27
C TYR A 96 -6.14 -3.69 -8.32
N ALA A 97 -5.43 -3.21 -9.35
CA ALA A 97 -5.20 -1.79 -9.55
C ALA A 97 -5.67 -1.40 -10.96
N PRO A 98 -6.82 -0.71 -11.09
CA PRO A 98 -7.39 -0.39 -12.39
C PRO A 98 -6.61 0.70 -13.16
N ALA A 99 -5.85 1.56 -12.46
CA ALA A 99 -4.89 2.49 -13.04
C ALA A 99 -3.99 3.05 -11.92
N LEU A 100 -2.67 2.99 -12.11
CA LEU A 100 -1.72 3.77 -11.28
C LEU A 100 -1.30 5.08 -11.94
N ASN A 101 -1.93 5.42 -13.06
CA ASN A 101 -1.68 6.62 -13.84
C ASN A 101 -2.86 7.58 -13.66
N ALA A 102 -3.10 8.07 -12.44
CA ALA A 102 -4.17 9.03 -12.20
C ALA A 102 -3.57 10.37 -11.74
N TYR A 103 -3.21 11.18 -12.74
CA TYR A 103 -2.87 12.61 -12.69
C TYR A 103 -1.61 13.01 -11.92
#